data_AF-A0A1Y5DE39-F1
#
_entry.id   AF-A0A1Y5DE39-F1
#
_cell.length_a   1.000
_cell.length_b   1.000
_cell.length_c   1.000
_cell.angle_alpha   90.00
_cell.angle_beta   90.00
_cell.angle_gamma   90.00
#
_symmetry.space_group_name_H-M   'P 1'
#
loop_
_entity.id
_entity.type
_entity.pdbx_description
1 polymer ?
#
loop_
_entity_poly.entity_id
_entity_poly.type
_entity_poly.pdbx_seq_one_letter_code
_entity_poly.pdbx_strand_id
1 'polypeptide(L)'
;QYDKALSLYNSATAEISGTLATQFQYVNMPGYQVAAQHTHSGMATTMCEGAIGWSFTAGQFWDGPSNIDGIFEGMTQDNEGVSWNQSDSLLGNVFAGYPMLGIMNALSSLTVGGDNGANDACQYPKPTFLNTQMIDGVSLYTDTLPFQMFQLGRLVLVGVPGEMTTMSARRLRADLKAIMQPQGEVQNVIIAGLANAYSGYITTPEEYGTQHYAAGHTLWGPETLAAYRQVFSEQATAIVTGSTVAVGPTPDDLSDDQIINAIGVVYDDKRLWEKFGEVTSDASSTYFSGDIAKATFRSGHPQNNFKTMDAFLKVQQKQNDGSWKTVLTENDIATEY
;
A
#
# COMPACT_ATOMS: atom_id res chain seq x y z
N GLN A 1 -2.67 20.27 -5.71
CA GLN A 1 -2.14 19.30 -6.70
C GLN A 1 -2.69 19.57 -8.09
N TYR A 2 -4.02 19.64 -8.27
CA TYR A 2 -4.69 20.01 -9.53
C TYR A 2 -4.07 21.25 -10.22
N ASP A 3 -4.02 22.40 -9.54
CA ASP A 3 -3.52 23.64 -10.16
C ASP A 3 -2.09 23.52 -10.67
N LYS A 4 -1.24 22.79 -9.94
CA LYS A 4 0.15 22.58 -10.34
C LYS A 4 0.23 21.65 -11.55
N ALA A 5 -0.56 20.58 -11.59
CA ALA A 5 -0.64 19.68 -12.73
C ALA A 5 -1.15 20.41 -13.97
N LEU A 6 -2.22 21.20 -13.85
CA LEU A 6 -2.76 22.01 -14.95
C LEU A 6 -1.75 23.05 -15.45
N SER A 7 -1.06 23.73 -14.53
CA SER A 7 0.01 24.67 -14.87
C SER A 7 1.14 23.99 -15.66
N LEU A 8 1.57 22.79 -15.24
CA LEU A 8 2.61 22.02 -15.95
C LEU A 8 2.12 21.51 -17.31
N TYR A 9 0.87 21.04 -17.41
CA TYR A 9 0.25 20.61 -18.65
C TYR A 9 0.20 21.74 -19.68
N ASN A 10 -0.32 22.90 -19.29
CA ASN A 10 -0.45 24.06 -20.18
C ASN A 10 0.90 24.67 -20.60
N SER A 11 1.96 24.44 -19.83
CA SER A 11 3.31 24.96 -20.13
C SER A 11 4.26 23.89 -20.69
N ALA A 12 3.78 22.68 -20.96
CA ALA A 12 4.61 21.59 -21.46
C ALA A 12 5.15 21.88 -22.87
N THR A 13 6.47 21.89 -23.01
CA THR A 13 7.17 22.08 -24.29
C THR A 13 8.07 20.90 -24.68
N ALA A 14 8.35 20.01 -23.74
CA ALA A 14 9.23 18.86 -23.94
C ALA A 14 8.45 17.67 -24.49
N GLU A 15 8.55 17.43 -25.80
CA GLU A 15 7.96 16.25 -26.46
C GLU A 15 8.62 14.95 -25.99
N ILE A 16 7.85 13.87 -25.75
CA ILE A 16 8.41 12.55 -25.45
C ILE A 16 8.55 11.78 -26.77
N SER A 17 9.78 11.46 -27.15
CA SER A 17 10.11 10.72 -28.36
C SER A 17 11.34 9.83 -28.12
N GLY A 18 11.48 8.76 -28.90
CA GLY A 18 12.66 7.92 -28.96
C GLY A 18 12.43 6.48 -28.44
N THR A 19 13.39 5.92 -27.71
CA THR A 19 13.46 4.51 -27.35
C THR A 19 12.26 4.07 -26.52
N LEU A 20 11.63 2.96 -26.92
CA LEU A 20 10.67 2.23 -26.08
C LEU A 20 11.34 0.93 -25.64
N ALA A 21 11.54 0.79 -24.32
CA ALA A 21 12.13 -0.41 -23.74
C ALA A 21 11.42 -0.77 -22.44
N THR A 22 11.44 -2.04 -22.08
CA THR A 22 10.86 -2.55 -20.85
C THR A 22 11.73 -3.65 -20.27
N GLN A 23 11.75 -3.74 -18.94
CA GLN A 23 12.24 -4.90 -18.22
C GLN A 23 11.23 -5.29 -17.16
N PHE A 24 11.14 -6.58 -16.92
CA PHE A 24 10.30 -7.15 -15.89
C PHE A 24 11.00 -8.38 -15.31
N GLN A 25 11.02 -8.47 -13.98
CA GLN A 25 11.49 -9.67 -13.28
C GLN A 25 10.71 -9.86 -11.99
N TYR A 26 10.45 -11.11 -11.65
CA TYR A 26 10.11 -11.50 -10.30
C TYR A 26 11.39 -11.73 -9.50
N VAL A 27 11.38 -11.35 -8.22
CA VAL A 27 12.48 -11.64 -7.31
C VAL A 27 11.90 -12.19 -6.03
N ASN A 28 12.36 -13.38 -5.63
CA ASN A 28 12.12 -13.88 -4.28
C ASN A 28 13.01 -13.10 -3.32
N MET A 29 12.39 -12.34 -2.41
CA MET A 29 13.11 -11.44 -1.51
C MET A 29 13.86 -12.18 -0.40
N PRO A 30 13.25 -13.15 0.33
CA PRO A 30 14.00 -13.93 1.31
C PRO A 30 15.16 -14.67 0.66
N GLY A 31 16.34 -14.58 1.28
CA GLY A 31 17.54 -15.23 0.75
C GLY A 31 18.19 -14.51 -0.44
N TYR A 32 17.59 -13.44 -0.97
CA TYR A 32 18.16 -12.68 -2.08
C TYR A 32 19.53 -12.10 -1.70
N GLN A 33 20.51 -12.25 -2.60
CA GLN A 33 21.88 -11.78 -2.36
C GLN A 33 22.05 -10.34 -2.85
N VAL A 34 22.39 -9.45 -1.93
CA VAL A 34 22.67 -8.05 -2.23
C VAL A 34 24.17 -7.82 -2.18
N ALA A 35 24.71 -7.31 -3.27
CA ALA A 35 26.13 -7.03 -3.42
C ALA A 35 26.55 -5.80 -2.61
N ALA A 36 27.79 -5.84 -2.11
CA ALA A 36 28.37 -4.85 -1.20
C ALA A 36 28.25 -3.39 -1.67
N GLN A 37 28.26 -3.14 -2.99
CA GLN A 37 28.16 -1.79 -3.52
C GLN A 37 26.77 -1.14 -3.35
N HIS A 38 25.72 -1.93 -3.11
CA HIS A 38 24.36 -1.44 -2.91
C HIS A 38 24.00 -1.30 -1.44
N THR A 39 24.63 -2.09 -0.57
CA THR A 39 24.36 -2.11 0.87
C THR A 39 24.92 -0.89 1.56
N HIS A 40 24.31 -0.51 2.68
CA HIS A 40 24.83 0.57 3.50
C HIS A 40 26.02 0.13 4.34
N SER A 41 26.05 -1.14 4.75
CA SER A 41 27.19 -1.73 5.46
C SER A 41 28.47 -1.84 4.62
N GLY A 42 28.37 -1.75 3.28
CA GLY A 42 29.49 -1.99 2.37
C GLY A 42 29.95 -3.46 2.32
N MET A 43 29.13 -4.37 2.86
CA MET A 43 29.35 -5.82 2.81
C MET A 43 28.21 -6.48 2.04
N ALA A 44 28.52 -7.54 1.30
CA ALA A 44 27.46 -8.33 0.67
C ALA A 44 26.60 -8.97 1.77
N THR A 45 25.28 -8.95 1.59
CA THR A 45 24.34 -9.46 2.57
C THR A 45 23.28 -10.33 1.92
N THR A 46 22.69 -11.20 2.71
CA THR A 46 21.49 -11.95 2.36
C THR A 46 20.28 -11.21 2.95
N MET A 47 19.23 -11.04 2.17
CA MET A 47 17.98 -10.46 2.63
C MET A 47 17.32 -11.35 3.69
N CYS A 48 16.78 -10.71 4.73
CA CYS A 48 16.12 -11.39 5.84
C CYS A 48 14.82 -12.05 5.41
N GLU A 49 14.35 -13.00 6.20
CA GLU A 49 12.93 -13.39 6.19
C GLU A 49 12.05 -12.19 6.52
N GLY A 50 10.86 -12.11 5.93
CA GLY A 50 9.98 -10.94 6.11
C GLY A 50 9.38 -10.89 7.51
N ALA A 51 9.44 -9.72 8.17
CA ALA A 51 8.84 -9.49 9.47
C ALA A 51 8.23 -8.08 9.61
N ILE A 52 7.10 -8.03 10.30
CA ILE A 52 6.38 -6.81 10.70
C ILE A 52 6.82 -6.44 12.12
N GLY A 53 7.19 -5.19 12.34
CA GLY A 53 7.62 -4.66 13.64
C GLY A 53 6.49 -4.06 14.47
N TRP A 54 6.68 -3.96 15.78
CA TRP A 54 5.68 -3.38 16.69
C TRP A 54 5.26 -1.96 16.31
N SER A 55 6.17 -1.10 15.85
CA SER A 55 5.80 0.26 15.47
C SER A 55 4.90 0.36 14.24
N PHE A 56 4.74 -0.70 13.45
CA PHE A 56 3.68 -0.73 12.42
C PHE A 56 2.28 -0.74 13.07
N THR A 57 2.10 -1.48 14.17
CA THR A 57 0.78 -1.59 14.81
C THR A 57 0.38 -0.30 15.52
N ALA A 58 1.33 0.60 15.79
CA ALA A 58 1.05 1.94 16.29
C ALA A 58 0.16 2.75 15.33
N GLY A 59 0.16 2.43 14.03
CA GLY A 59 -0.36 3.31 12.99
C GLY A 59 0.54 4.53 12.79
N GLN A 60 0.25 5.31 11.75
CA GLN A 60 1.00 6.55 11.49
C GLN A 60 0.33 7.69 12.26
N PHE A 61 1.09 8.40 13.09
CA PHE A 61 0.56 9.35 14.07
C PHE A 61 -0.36 10.44 13.48
N TRP A 62 -0.11 10.90 12.26
CA TRP A 62 -0.83 12.02 11.63
C TRP A 62 -2.01 11.58 10.77
N ASP A 63 -1.92 10.41 10.15
CA ASP A 63 -2.82 9.98 9.08
C ASP A 63 -3.73 8.81 9.51
N GLY A 64 -3.46 8.18 10.66
CA GLY A 64 -4.29 7.10 11.19
C GLY A 64 -3.61 6.36 12.34
N PRO A 65 -3.50 6.98 13.54
CA PRO A 65 -2.96 6.29 14.71
C PRO A 65 -3.93 5.18 15.15
N SER A 66 -3.37 4.05 15.57
CA SER A 66 -4.14 2.94 16.14
C SER A 66 -4.75 3.29 17.50
N ASN A 67 -4.13 4.22 18.24
CA ASN A 67 -4.44 4.57 19.63
C ASN A 67 -4.45 3.36 20.58
N ILE A 68 -3.61 2.36 20.30
CA ILE A 68 -3.41 1.22 21.20
C ILE A 68 -2.48 1.65 22.33
N ASP A 69 -2.94 1.49 23.59
CA ASP A 69 -2.17 1.91 24.78
C ASP A 69 -0.82 1.19 24.83
N GLY A 70 0.26 1.92 25.08
CA GLY A 70 1.61 1.34 25.18
C GLY A 70 2.26 0.92 23.86
N ILE A 71 1.58 1.07 22.72
CA ILE A 71 2.17 0.90 21.38
C ILE A 71 2.40 2.28 20.77
N PHE A 72 3.62 2.53 20.26
CA PHE A 72 4.00 3.81 19.66
C PHE A 72 5.03 3.65 18.55
N GLU A 73 5.22 4.70 17.74
CA GLU A 73 6.28 4.74 16.74
C GLU A 73 7.65 4.90 17.40
N GLY A 74 8.66 4.15 16.97
CA GLY A 74 10.02 4.19 17.52
C GLY A 74 10.32 3.12 18.56
N MET A 75 9.51 2.06 18.61
CA MET A 75 9.79 0.87 19.42
C MET A 75 10.94 0.10 18.75
N THR A 76 12.02 -0.09 19.50
CA THR A 76 13.24 -0.80 19.08
C THR A 76 13.51 -1.93 20.06
N GLN A 77 14.30 -2.92 19.66
CA GLN A 77 14.83 -3.91 20.60
C GLN A 77 15.67 -3.24 21.72
N ASP A 78 16.31 -2.10 21.43
CA ASP A 78 17.19 -1.41 22.38
C ASP A 78 16.44 -0.65 23.50
N ASN A 79 15.19 -0.24 23.25
CA ASN A 79 14.36 0.48 24.24
C ASN A 79 13.27 -0.40 24.89
N GLU A 80 13.29 -1.71 24.60
CA GLU A 80 12.49 -2.70 25.31
C GLU A 80 12.92 -2.78 26.80
N GLY A 81 11.96 -2.88 27.70
CA GLY A 81 12.16 -2.87 29.15
C GLY A 81 12.37 -1.47 29.76
N VAL A 82 12.49 -0.42 28.94
CA VAL A 82 12.64 0.98 29.38
C VAL A 82 11.46 1.83 28.94
N SER A 83 11.16 1.85 27.65
CA SER A 83 10.11 2.68 27.06
C SER A 83 8.84 1.89 26.72
N TRP A 84 8.97 0.57 26.54
CA TRP A 84 7.87 -0.36 26.30
C TRP A 84 8.25 -1.75 26.78
N ASN A 85 7.29 -2.65 26.89
CA ASN A 85 7.52 -4.06 27.24
C ASN A 85 6.65 -4.94 26.34
N GLN A 86 7.26 -5.90 25.63
CA GLN A 86 6.56 -6.79 24.71
C GLN A 86 5.47 -7.63 25.40
N SER A 87 5.76 -8.12 26.61
CA SER A 87 4.82 -8.96 27.37
C SER A 87 3.58 -8.19 27.86
N ASP A 88 3.76 -6.94 28.30
CA ASP A 88 2.67 -6.07 28.74
C ASP A 88 1.80 -5.59 27.57
N SER A 89 2.45 -5.28 26.43
CA SER A 89 1.78 -4.80 25.21
C SER A 89 0.90 -5.88 24.57
N LEU A 90 1.28 -7.15 24.72
CA LEU A 90 0.54 -8.31 24.20
C LEU A 90 -0.67 -8.68 25.07
N LEU A 91 -0.57 -8.55 26.40
CA LEU A 91 -1.65 -8.92 27.33
C LEU A 91 -2.67 -7.79 27.57
N GLY A 92 -2.26 -6.52 27.48
CA GLY A 92 -3.11 -5.38 27.80
C GLY A 92 -4.07 -4.92 26.69
N ASN A 93 -3.73 -5.15 25.42
CA ASN A 93 -4.34 -4.42 24.29
C ASN A 93 -5.05 -5.29 23.24
N VAL A 94 -4.89 -6.60 23.31
CA VAL A 94 -5.46 -7.54 22.33
C VAL A 94 -6.99 -7.67 22.46
N PHE A 95 -7.62 -7.08 23.49
CA PHE A 95 -9.05 -7.27 23.78
C PHE A 95 -9.96 -6.04 23.63
N ALA A 96 -9.47 -4.89 23.13
CA ALA A 96 -10.28 -3.65 23.05
C ALA A 96 -10.59 -3.17 21.61
N GLY A 97 -11.70 -3.68 21.05
CA GLY A 97 -12.72 -2.79 20.48
C GLY A 97 -12.65 -2.25 19.03
N TYR A 98 -11.74 -2.68 18.15
CA TYR A 98 -11.73 -2.22 16.74
C TYR A 98 -11.91 -3.35 15.71
N PRO A 99 -12.73 -3.17 14.65
CA PRO A 99 -13.06 -4.23 13.69
C PRO A 99 -11.89 -4.68 12.79
N MET A 100 -10.85 -3.86 12.61
CA MET A 100 -9.58 -4.27 11.97
C MET A 100 -8.84 -5.36 12.77
N LEU A 101 -9.21 -5.57 14.03
CA LEU A 101 -8.58 -6.54 14.95
C LEU A 101 -9.33 -7.87 15.05
N GLY A 102 -10.41 -8.11 14.31
CA GLY A 102 -10.99 -9.47 14.24
C GLY A 102 -9.98 -10.49 13.69
N ILE A 103 -9.13 -10.03 12.77
CA ILE A 103 -7.98 -10.77 12.26
C ILE A 103 -6.88 -10.81 13.34
N MET A 104 -6.58 -9.68 13.99
CA MET A 104 -5.54 -9.63 15.04
C MET A 104 -5.85 -10.43 16.31
N ASN A 105 -7.11 -10.71 16.63
CA ASN A 105 -7.49 -11.58 17.75
C ASN A 105 -7.29 -13.07 17.41
N ALA A 106 -7.38 -13.44 16.13
CA ALA A 106 -6.98 -14.74 15.63
C ALA A 106 -5.43 -14.84 15.50
N LEU A 107 -4.78 -13.77 15.04
CA LEU A 107 -3.33 -13.68 14.91
C LEU A 107 -2.62 -13.57 16.27
N SER A 108 -3.25 -12.96 17.28
CA SER A 108 -2.72 -12.91 18.64
C SER A 108 -2.67 -14.30 19.28
N SER A 109 -3.63 -15.18 18.97
CA SER A 109 -3.56 -16.58 19.41
C SER A 109 -2.38 -17.34 18.78
N LEU A 110 -1.91 -16.90 17.61
CA LEU A 110 -0.73 -17.45 16.90
C LEU A 110 0.59 -16.81 17.38
N THR A 111 0.58 -15.60 17.96
CA THR A 111 1.77 -14.98 18.58
C THR A 111 1.94 -15.34 20.05
N VAL A 112 0.87 -15.67 20.78
CA VAL A 112 0.87 -15.99 22.23
C VAL A 112 1.38 -17.42 22.53
N GLY A 113 1.74 -18.22 21.50
CA GLY A 113 2.19 -19.60 21.71
C GLY A 113 3.18 -20.20 20.69
N GLY A 114 3.75 -19.43 19.76
CA GLY A 114 4.67 -19.95 18.73
C GLY A 114 5.83 -19.00 18.39
N ASP A 115 6.83 -19.49 17.65
CA ASP A 115 8.07 -18.78 17.28
C ASP A 115 7.86 -17.55 16.36
N ASN A 116 6.61 -17.24 15.98
CA ASN A 116 6.23 -16.24 14.97
C ASN A 116 6.40 -14.77 15.37
N GLY A 117 6.78 -14.51 16.63
CA GLY A 117 7.12 -13.18 17.15
C GLY A 117 8.54 -13.10 17.69
N ALA A 118 9.38 -14.11 17.45
CA ALA A 118 10.76 -14.12 17.90
C ALA A 118 11.58 -13.09 17.12
N ASN A 119 12.40 -12.30 17.82
CA ASN A 119 13.29 -11.34 17.20
C ASN A 119 14.36 -12.07 16.38
N ASP A 120 14.46 -11.75 15.10
CA ASP A 120 15.58 -12.14 14.24
C ASP A 120 16.70 -11.08 14.32
N ALA A 121 17.94 -11.52 14.50
CA ALA A 121 19.12 -10.67 14.46
C ALA A 121 19.27 -9.94 13.11
N CYS A 122 18.79 -10.53 12.00
CA CYS A 122 18.80 -9.89 10.69
C CYS A 122 17.88 -8.66 10.63
N GLN A 123 16.81 -8.64 11.42
CA GLN A 123 15.83 -7.56 11.47
C GLN A 123 16.24 -6.41 12.41
N TYR A 124 17.29 -6.57 13.20
CA TYR A 124 17.73 -5.57 14.18
C TYR A 124 17.86 -4.16 13.55
N PRO A 125 17.38 -3.08 14.22
CA PRO A 125 16.86 -3.02 15.60
C PRO A 125 15.34 -3.23 15.73
N LYS A 126 14.66 -3.70 14.68
CA LYS A 126 13.20 -3.91 14.71
C LYS A 126 12.81 -4.98 15.72
N PRO A 127 11.92 -4.68 16.68
CA PRO A 127 11.31 -5.70 17.49
C PRO A 127 10.16 -6.33 16.70
N THR A 128 10.24 -7.64 16.49
CA THR A 128 9.28 -8.37 15.65
C THR A 128 7.94 -8.48 16.36
N PHE A 129 6.88 -8.05 15.69
CA PHE A 129 5.51 -8.31 16.09
C PHE A 129 5.02 -9.61 15.46
N LEU A 130 5.25 -9.77 14.16
CA LEU A 130 4.77 -10.92 13.40
C LEU A 130 5.67 -11.23 12.19
N ASN A 131 6.07 -12.49 12.06
CA ASN A 131 6.70 -12.98 10.84
C ASN A 131 5.68 -13.04 9.69
N THR A 132 6.12 -12.70 8.48
CA THR A 132 5.26 -12.68 7.29
C THR A 132 4.79 -14.07 6.90
N GLN A 133 5.65 -15.08 7.06
CA GLN A 133 5.23 -16.49 7.09
C GLN A 133 4.74 -16.82 8.50
N MET A 134 3.46 -17.15 8.62
CA MET A 134 2.82 -17.36 9.92
C MET A 134 2.81 -18.81 10.35
N ILE A 135 2.38 -19.69 9.45
CA ILE A 135 2.42 -21.13 9.60
C ILE A 135 2.71 -21.72 8.22
N ASP A 136 3.00 -23.01 8.17
CA ASP A 136 3.20 -23.68 6.89
C ASP A 136 1.95 -23.51 6.00
N GLY A 137 2.17 -23.04 4.76
CA GLY A 137 1.10 -22.73 3.80
C GLY A 137 0.32 -21.43 4.04
N VAL A 138 0.63 -20.62 5.06
CA VAL A 138 -0.05 -19.33 5.30
C VAL A 138 0.96 -18.20 5.44
N SER A 139 0.99 -17.33 4.43
CA SER A 139 1.80 -16.12 4.39
C SER A 139 0.92 -14.86 4.28
N LEU A 140 1.28 -13.83 5.02
CA LEU A 140 0.60 -12.51 5.00
C LEU A 140 0.99 -11.66 3.79
N TYR A 141 2.20 -11.88 3.28
CA TYR A 141 2.75 -11.20 2.13
C TYR A 141 3.29 -12.24 1.16
N THR A 142 3.29 -11.91 -0.13
CA THR A 142 4.06 -12.67 -1.10
C THR A 142 5.54 -12.31 -0.98
N ASP A 143 6.40 -13.32 -0.96
CA ASP A 143 7.84 -13.15 -0.95
C ASP A 143 8.43 -12.90 -2.34
N THR A 144 7.67 -13.23 -3.38
CA THR A 144 8.08 -13.05 -4.77
C THR A 144 7.46 -11.78 -5.34
N LEU A 145 8.29 -10.74 -5.50
CA LEU A 145 7.83 -9.43 -5.93
C LEU A 145 8.07 -9.13 -7.41
N PRO A 146 7.12 -8.47 -8.10
CA PRO A 146 7.29 -7.96 -9.45
C PRO A 146 8.07 -6.63 -9.48
N PHE A 147 9.20 -6.61 -10.18
CA PHE A 147 9.96 -5.38 -10.48
C PHE A 147 9.80 -5.04 -11.95
N GLN A 148 9.37 -3.82 -12.26
CA GLN A 148 9.12 -3.40 -13.63
C GLN A 148 9.67 -2.01 -13.92
N MET A 149 10.25 -1.85 -15.10
CA MET A 149 10.75 -0.57 -15.59
C MET A 149 10.37 -0.38 -17.05
N PHE A 150 9.87 0.82 -17.39
CA PHE A 150 9.63 1.25 -18.76
C PHE A 150 10.52 2.45 -19.09
N GLN A 151 11.22 2.42 -20.22
CA GLN A 151 11.77 3.61 -20.85
C GLN A 151 10.83 4.06 -21.97
N LEU A 152 10.40 5.32 -21.88
CA LEU A 152 9.56 6.04 -22.83
C LEU A 152 10.35 7.26 -23.32
N GLY A 153 11.23 7.03 -24.29
CA GLY A 153 12.18 8.01 -24.78
C GLY A 153 13.05 8.57 -23.65
N ARG A 154 12.86 9.86 -23.37
CA ARG A 154 13.56 10.61 -22.30
C ARG A 154 13.04 10.40 -20.88
N LEU A 155 11.98 9.61 -20.71
CA LEU A 155 11.34 9.31 -19.45
C LEU A 155 11.57 7.84 -19.08
N VAL A 156 11.86 7.57 -17.82
CA VAL A 156 11.85 6.21 -17.25
C VAL A 156 10.79 6.16 -16.17
N LEU A 157 9.89 5.18 -16.24
CA LEU A 157 8.88 4.89 -15.25
C LEU A 157 9.25 3.59 -14.52
N VAL A 158 9.38 3.68 -13.21
CA VAL A 158 9.80 2.57 -12.35
C VAL A 158 8.60 2.15 -11.50
N GLY A 159 8.05 0.97 -11.77
CA GLY A 159 6.96 0.37 -11.00
C GLY A 159 7.51 -0.34 -9.78
N VAL A 160 7.26 0.24 -8.60
CA VAL A 160 7.76 -0.27 -7.31
C VAL A 160 6.62 -0.98 -6.56
N PRO A 161 6.80 -2.25 -6.16
CA PRO A 161 5.77 -3.05 -5.49
C PRO A 161 5.62 -2.73 -3.99
N GLY A 162 5.55 -1.45 -3.63
CA GLY A 162 5.41 -1.00 -2.25
C GLY A 162 5.53 0.51 -2.10
N GLU A 163 5.72 0.96 -0.86
CA GLU A 163 5.75 2.37 -0.47
C GLU A 163 7.17 2.83 -0.14
N MET A 164 7.84 3.46 -1.11
CA MET A 164 9.15 4.07 -0.85
C MET A 164 9.01 5.39 -0.10
N THR A 165 9.83 5.57 0.94
CA THR A 165 10.02 6.88 1.54
C THR A 165 10.66 7.85 0.55
N THR A 166 10.62 9.13 0.92
CA THR A 166 11.19 10.21 0.10
C THR A 166 12.68 9.97 -0.20
N MET A 167 13.48 9.56 0.79
CA MET A 167 14.92 9.35 0.57
C MET A 167 15.22 8.03 -0.13
N SER A 168 14.45 6.97 0.12
CA SER A 168 14.52 5.72 -0.67
C SER A 168 14.33 5.98 -2.17
N ALA A 169 13.24 6.67 -2.52
CA ALA A 169 12.93 7.01 -3.91
C ALA A 169 14.00 7.94 -4.53
N ARG A 170 14.56 8.88 -3.75
CA ARG A 170 15.64 9.77 -4.24
C ARG A 170 16.93 9.01 -4.52
N ARG A 171 17.34 8.08 -3.65
CA ARG A 171 18.54 7.24 -3.83
C ARG A 171 18.40 6.37 -5.07
N LEU A 172 17.28 5.64 -5.18
CA LEU A 172 17.01 4.83 -6.38
C LEU A 172 17.01 5.69 -7.65
N ARG A 173 16.32 6.84 -7.65
CA ARG A 173 16.31 7.75 -8.80
C ARG A 173 17.71 8.19 -9.21
N ALA A 174 18.60 8.46 -8.24
CA ALA A 174 19.98 8.87 -8.52
C ALA A 174 20.77 7.75 -9.20
N ASP A 175 20.66 6.50 -8.73
CA ASP A 175 21.34 5.35 -9.33
C ASP A 175 20.91 5.15 -10.78
N LEU A 176 19.60 5.14 -11.03
CA LEU A 176 19.07 4.90 -12.37
C LEU A 176 19.45 6.02 -13.34
N LYS A 177 19.48 7.27 -12.86
CA LYS A 177 20.01 8.38 -13.66
C LYS A 177 21.50 8.19 -13.98
N ALA A 178 22.31 7.78 -13.01
CA ALA A 178 23.74 7.54 -13.25
C ALA A 178 23.98 6.45 -14.31
N ILE A 179 23.13 5.42 -14.35
CA ILE A 179 23.21 4.34 -15.34
C ILE A 179 22.70 4.77 -16.72
N MET A 180 21.56 5.46 -16.79
CA MET A 180 20.85 5.67 -18.05
C MET A 180 21.11 7.02 -18.73
N GLN A 181 21.47 8.07 -17.99
CA GLN A 181 21.76 9.39 -18.58
C GLN A 181 22.97 9.44 -19.52
N PRO A 182 24.07 8.68 -19.29
CA PRO A 182 25.22 8.69 -20.21
C PRO A 182 24.89 8.28 -21.65
N GLN A 183 23.78 7.59 -21.89
CA GLN A 183 23.29 7.25 -23.23
C GLN A 183 22.62 8.43 -23.96
N GLY A 184 22.44 9.57 -23.28
CA GLY A 184 22.03 10.85 -23.87
C GLY A 184 20.51 11.06 -23.98
N GLU A 185 19.70 10.02 -23.83
CA GLU A 185 18.25 10.11 -24.03
C GLU A 185 17.48 10.38 -22.72
N VAL A 186 17.78 9.63 -21.66
CA VAL A 186 17.03 9.70 -20.40
C VAL A 186 17.31 11.01 -19.66
N GLN A 187 16.25 11.71 -19.26
CA GLN A 187 16.33 12.96 -18.47
C GLN A 187 15.60 12.83 -17.14
N ASN A 188 14.48 12.09 -17.13
CA ASN A 188 13.61 11.97 -15.98
C ASN A 188 13.39 10.51 -15.61
N VAL A 189 13.43 10.24 -14.31
CA VAL A 189 13.14 8.93 -13.72
C VAL A 189 12.03 9.14 -12.69
N ILE A 190 10.87 8.55 -12.95
CA ILE A 190 9.67 8.64 -12.13
C ILE A 190 9.49 7.33 -11.38
N ILE A 191 9.31 7.45 -10.06
CA ILE A 191 9.03 6.32 -9.19
C ILE A 191 7.52 6.26 -9.03
N ALA A 192 6.90 5.18 -9.51
CA ALA A 192 5.50 4.87 -9.32
C ALA A 192 5.40 3.74 -8.28
N GLY A 193 5.15 4.13 -7.03
CA GLY A 193 4.88 3.18 -5.95
C GLY A 193 3.53 2.49 -6.10
N LEU A 194 3.29 1.48 -5.27
CA LEU A 194 2.07 0.66 -5.28
C LEU A 194 1.75 0.07 -6.67
N ALA A 195 2.79 -0.32 -7.41
CA ALA A 195 2.65 -0.88 -8.75
C ALA A 195 2.82 -2.41 -8.71
N ASN A 196 1.95 -3.12 -9.43
CA ASN A 196 1.96 -4.59 -9.65
C ASN A 196 1.68 -5.46 -8.41
N ALA A 197 2.28 -5.15 -7.26
CA ALA A 197 2.04 -5.82 -5.97
C ALA A 197 2.23 -4.83 -4.81
N TYR A 198 2.02 -5.31 -3.58
CA TYR A 198 2.21 -4.53 -2.37
C TYR A 198 3.00 -5.32 -1.32
N SER A 199 4.08 -4.73 -0.82
CA SER A 199 4.94 -5.35 0.19
C SER A 199 5.31 -4.40 1.33
N GLY A 200 4.38 -3.54 1.73
CA GLY A 200 4.62 -2.54 2.76
C GLY A 200 5.61 -1.46 2.33
N TYR A 201 6.41 -0.99 3.28
CA TYR A 201 7.28 0.18 3.11
C TYR A 201 8.71 -0.19 2.72
N ILE A 202 9.39 0.77 2.12
CA ILE A 202 10.81 0.71 1.78
C ILE A 202 11.48 1.97 2.32
N THR A 203 12.11 1.86 3.49
CA THR A 203 12.87 2.94 4.12
C THR A 203 14.36 2.86 3.76
N THR A 204 15.08 3.96 3.95
CA THR A 204 16.54 3.88 3.99
C THR A 204 16.99 3.16 5.27
N PRO A 205 18.24 2.65 5.35
CA PRO A 205 18.75 2.03 6.58
C PRO A 205 18.76 3.00 7.79
N GLU A 206 18.98 4.29 7.54
CA GLU A 206 18.98 5.33 8.58
C GLU A 206 17.56 5.60 9.09
N GLU A 207 16.57 5.64 8.20
CA GLU A 207 15.15 5.71 8.56
C GLU A 207 14.69 4.43 9.26
N TYR A 208 15.17 3.27 8.80
CA TYR A 208 14.87 1.96 9.39
C TYR A 208 15.31 1.91 10.86
N GLY A 209 16.48 2.46 11.17
CA GLY A 209 17.04 2.48 12.52
C GLY A 209 16.19 3.24 13.54
N THR A 210 15.31 4.17 13.11
CA THR A 210 14.43 4.89 14.04
C THR A 210 13.16 4.12 14.37
N GLN A 211 12.83 3.07 13.61
CA GLN A 211 11.64 2.22 13.80
C GLN A 211 10.32 3.01 13.95
N HIS A 212 10.12 4.07 13.18
CA HIS A 212 8.77 4.64 13.01
C HIS A 212 7.88 3.71 12.16
N TYR A 213 6.61 4.05 11.94
CA TYR A 213 5.62 3.20 11.26
C TYR A 213 6.14 2.54 9.97
N ALA A 214 6.70 3.34 9.06
CA ALA A 214 7.24 2.84 7.79
C ALA A 214 8.44 1.90 7.98
N ALA A 215 9.28 2.15 8.98
CA ALA A 215 10.43 1.29 9.30
C ALA A 215 9.99 -0.03 9.96
N GLY A 216 8.95 0.02 10.80
CA GLY A 216 8.29 -1.16 11.34
C GLY A 216 7.68 -2.03 10.25
N HIS A 217 7.25 -1.44 9.13
CA HIS A 217 6.66 -2.15 7.99
C HIS A 217 7.60 -2.36 6.80
N THR A 218 8.91 -2.13 6.98
CA THR A 218 9.92 -2.48 5.98
C THR A 218 10.29 -3.95 6.14
N LEU A 219 9.64 -4.83 5.39
CA LEU A 219 9.52 -6.26 5.71
C LEU A 219 10.85 -7.01 5.84
N TRP A 220 11.80 -6.82 4.93
CA TRP A 220 13.01 -7.65 4.84
C TRP A 220 14.25 -7.02 5.48
N GLY A 221 14.04 -6.20 6.51
CA GLY A 221 15.12 -5.65 7.32
C GLY A 221 15.78 -4.39 6.75
N PRO A 222 16.90 -3.94 7.36
CA PRO A 222 17.51 -2.63 7.11
C PRO A 222 18.00 -2.45 5.67
N GLU A 223 18.37 -3.53 4.99
CA GLU A 223 18.93 -3.50 3.62
C GLU A 223 17.86 -3.72 2.52
N THR A 224 16.57 -3.62 2.86
CA THR A 224 15.47 -3.73 1.88
C THR A 224 15.64 -2.76 0.71
N LEU A 225 15.98 -1.49 0.98
CA LEU A 225 16.24 -0.53 -0.08
C LEU A 225 17.43 -0.94 -0.97
N ALA A 226 18.47 -1.56 -0.40
CA ALA A 226 19.63 -1.98 -1.16
C ALA A 226 19.29 -3.06 -2.19
N ALA A 227 18.46 -4.04 -1.81
CA ALA A 227 17.94 -5.04 -2.75
C ALA A 227 17.16 -4.41 -3.90
N TYR A 228 16.26 -3.47 -3.60
CA TYR A 228 15.48 -2.76 -4.62
C TYR A 228 16.38 -1.94 -5.56
N ARG A 229 17.38 -1.25 -5.01
CA ARG A 229 18.36 -0.48 -5.80
C ARG A 229 19.17 -1.38 -6.72
N GLN A 230 19.58 -2.56 -6.25
CA GLN A 230 20.30 -3.53 -7.06
C GLN A 230 19.43 -4.02 -8.23
N VAL A 231 18.23 -4.53 -7.94
CA VAL A 231 17.32 -5.08 -8.95
C VAL A 231 17.01 -4.06 -10.05
N PHE A 232 16.66 -2.83 -9.69
CA PHE A 232 16.38 -1.82 -10.71
C PHE A 232 17.64 -1.33 -11.44
N SER A 233 18.82 -1.36 -10.81
CA SER A 233 20.08 -1.06 -11.49
C SER A 233 20.43 -2.12 -12.54
N GLU A 234 20.14 -3.40 -12.25
CA GLU A 234 20.28 -4.50 -13.21
C GLU A 234 19.32 -4.30 -14.40
N GLN A 235 18.05 -3.96 -14.14
CA GLN A 235 17.08 -3.64 -15.20
C GLN A 235 17.51 -2.45 -16.05
N ALA A 236 17.95 -1.35 -15.43
CA ALA A 236 18.44 -0.18 -16.16
C ALA A 236 19.67 -0.51 -17.02
N THR A 237 20.59 -1.31 -16.49
CA THR A 237 21.77 -1.77 -17.23
C THR A 237 21.36 -2.67 -18.40
N ALA A 238 20.37 -3.54 -18.21
CA ALA A 238 19.85 -4.40 -19.27
C ALA A 238 19.24 -3.57 -20.41
N ILE A 239 18.43 -2.55 -20.09
CA ILE A 239 17.91 -1.59 -21.08
C ILE A 239 19.05 -0.91 -21.85
N VAL A 240 20.03 -0.36 -21.14
CA VAL A 240 21.16 0.38 -21.73
C VAL A 240 22.02 -0.50 -22.65
N THR A 241 22.19 -1.77 -22.30
CA THR A 241 23.03 -2.72 -23.05
C THR A 241 22.27 -3.51 -24.11
N GLY A 242 20.94 -3.33 -24.22
CA GLY A 242 20.09 -4.11 -25.12
C GLY A 242 19.98 -5.59 -24.73
N SER A 243 20.20 -5.91 -23.45
CA SER A 243 20.06 -7.27 -22.91
C SER A 243 18.77 -7.40 -22.10
N THR A 244 18.52 -8.58 -21.54
CA THR A 244 17.31 -8.88 -20.75
C THR A 244 17.69 -9.41 -19.38
N VAL A 245 16.94 -9.02 -18.36
CA VAL A 245 17.04 -9.64 -17.04
C VAL A 245 16.38 -11.02 -17.03
N ALA A 246 16.74 -11.88 -16.08
CA ALA A 246 16.05 -13.15 -15.88
C ALA A 246 14.61 -12.89 -15.42
N VAL A 247 13.66 -13.72 -15.87
CA VAL A 247 12.24 -13.58 -15.51
C VAL A 247 12.00 -13.77 -14.02
N GLY A 248 12.83 -14.57 -13.34
CA GLY A 248 12.67 -14.90 -11.94
C GLY A 248 11.68 -16.04 -11.67
N PRO A 249 11.42 -16.35 -10.39
CA PRO A 249 10.45 -17.39 -10.00
C PRO A 249 9.02 -16.96 -10.31
N THR A 250 8.13 -17.94 -10.48
CA THR A 250 6.68 -17.67 -10.60
C THR A 250 6.11 -17.47 -9.20
N PRO A 251 5.38 -16.38 -8.90
CA PRO A 251 4.68 -16.22 -7.63
C PRO A 251 3.64 -17.32 -7.43
N ASP A 252 3.38 -17.68 -6.18
CA ASP A 252 2.35 -18.65 -5.83
C ASP A 252 0.95 -18.16 -6.20
N ASP A 253 0.11 -19.06 -6.72
CA ASP A 253 -1.32 -18.82 -6.93
C ASP A 253 -2.09 -19.28 -5.70
N LEU A 254 -2.57 -18.31 -4.92
CA LEU A 254 -3.31 -18.55 -3.67
C LEU A 254 -4.83 -18.41 -3.86
N SER A 255 -5.34 -18.41 -5.10
CA SER A 255 -6.76 -18.14 -5.38
C SER A 255 -7.71 -19.16 -4.75
N ASP A 256 -7.30 -20.42 -4.64
CA ASP A 256 -8.06 -21.51 -4.01
C ASP A 256 -7.82 -21.65 -2.50
N ASP A 257 -6.89 -20.88 -1.92
CA ASP A 257 -6.45 -20.98 -0.52
C ASP A 257 -6.94 -19.81 0.37
N GLN A 258 -7.92 -19.04 -0.12
CA GLN A 258 -8.44 -17.88 0.60
C GLN A 258 -9.39 -18.25 1.75
N ILE A 259 -9.10 -17.77 2.96
CA ILE A 259 -9.98 -17.92 4.13
C ILE A 259 -10.84 -16.66 4.30
N ILE A 260 -12.14 -16.77 4.00
CA ILE A 260 -13.08 -15.64 4.11
C ILE A 260 -14.01 -15.85 5.32
N ASN A 261 -13.73 -15.13 6.41
CA ASN A 261 -14.52 -15.18 7.66
C ASN A 261 -15.62 -14.11 7.73
N ALA A 262 -15.94 -13.44 6.62
CA ALA A 262 -16.98 -12.42 6.56
C ALA A 262 -18.34 -13.04 6.21
N ILE A 263 -19.36 -12.78 7.04
CA ILE A 263 -20.74 -13.12 6.71
C ILE A 263 -21.25 -12.09 5.71
N GLY A 264 -21.73 -12.56 4.55
CA GLY A 264 -22.37 -11.69 3.55
C GLY A 264 -23.76 -11.21 3.97
N VAL A 265 -24.49 -10.61 3.03
CA VAL A 265 -25.88 -10.21 3.27
C VAL A 265 -26.74 -11.45 3.44
N VAL A 266 -27.34 -11.62 4.62
CA VAL A 266 -28.23 -12.76 4.91
C VAL A 266 -29.63 -12.52 4.33
N TYR A 267 -30.22 -11.37 4.66
CA TYR A 267 -31.53 -10.95 4.18
C TYR A 267 -31.73 -9.46 4.48
N ASP A 268 -32.43 -8.76 3.59
CA ASP A 268 -32.90 -7.40 3.83
C ASP A 268 -34.38 -7.38 4.10
N ASP A 269 -34.77 -6.70 5.18
CA ASP A 269 -36.17 -6.50 5.51
C ASP A 269 -36.53 -5.04 5.70
N LYS A 270 -37.83 -4.82 5.74
CA LYS A 270 -38.50 -3.55 6.02
C LYS A 270 -39.76 -3.85 6.82
N ARG A 271 -40.39 -2.84 7.41
CA ARG A 271 -41.65 -3.09 8.12
C ARG A 271 -42.74 -3.57 7.14
N LEU A 272 -43.73 -4.32 7.64
CA LEU A 272 -44.80 -4.92 6.82
C LEU A 272 -45.56 -3.88 5.97
N TRP A 273 -45.66 -2.64 6.45
CA TRP A 273 -46.34 -1.53 5.77
C TRP A 273 -45.41 -0.59 4.99
N GLU A 274 -44.09 -0.80 5.02
CA GLU A 274 -43.11 0.00 4.26
C GLU A 274 -42.82 -0.63 2.88
N LYS A 275 -42.15 0.10 1.98
CA LYS A 275 -41.60 -0.42 0.71
C LYS A 275 -40.13 -0.05 0.54
N PHE A 276 -39.35 -0.91 -0.13
CA PHE A 276 -38.03 -0.49 -0.58
C PHE A 276 -38.18 0.63 -1.63
N GLY A 277 -37.32 1.64 -1.54
CA GLY A 277 -37.40 2.89 -2.30
C GLY A 277 -38.38 3.93 -1.73
N GLU A 278 -39.07 3.64 -0.62
CA GLU A 278 -39.94 4.61 0.04
C GLU A 278 -39.12 5.76 0.66
N VAL A 279 -39.56 7.00 0.44
CA VAL A 279 -38.99 8.20 1.08
C VAL A 279 -39.43 8.23 2.54
N THR A 280 -38.49 8.10 3.46
CA THR A 280 -38.75 8.15 4.91
C THR A 280 -38.53 9.55 5.49
N SER A 281 -37.70 10.36 4.83
CA SER A 281 -37.54 11.79 5.08
C SER A 281 -37.31 12.48 3.75
N ASP A 282 -38.19 13.39 3.37
CA ASP A 282 -38.10 14.09 2.08
C ASP A 282 -37.25 15.36 2.19
N ALA A 283 -36.76 15.82 1.04
CA ALA A 283 -36.04 17.09 0.90
C ALA A 283 -37.01 18.29 0.98
N SER A 284 -36.48 19.46 1.32
CA SER A 284 -37.21 20.73 1.28
C SER A 284 -37.58 21.10 -0.15
N SER A 285 -38.69 21.82 -0.31
CA SER A 285 -39.14 22.29 -1.64
C SER A 285 -38.23 23.36 -2.26
N THR A 286 -37.41 24.02 -1.44
CA THR A 286 -36.57 25.16 -1.85
C THR A 286 -35.24 25.11 -1.10
N TYR A 287 -34.18 25.42 -1.83
CA TYR A 287 -32.80 25.53 -1.33
C TYR A 287 -32.13 26.74 -1.98
N PHE A 288 -31.13 27.28 -1.29
CA PHE A 288 -30.21 28.28 -1.82
C PHE A 288 -28.82 27.66 -2.08
N SER A 289 -28.01 28.35 -2.88
CA SER A 289 -26.65 27.90 -3.15
C SER A 289 -25.85 27.81 -1.84
N GLY A 290 -25.24 26.64 -1.60
CA GLY A 290 -24.51 26.34 -0.37
C GLY A 290 -25.33 25.54 0.65
N ASP A 291 -26.65 25.41 0.47
CA ASP A 291 -27.47 24.55 1.31
C ASP A 291 -27.23 23.06 1.00
N ILE A 292 -27.46 22.21 1.99
CA ILE A 292 -27.41 20.75 1.86
C ILE A 292 -28.83 20.21 1.67
N ALA A 293 -29.10 19.66 0.48
CA ALA A 293 -30.31 18.88 0.25
C ALA A 293 -30.13 17.46 0.80
N LYS A 294 -31.07 17.00 1.64
CA LYS A 294 -31.04 15.67 2.25
C LYS A 294 -32.38 14.98 2.04
N ALA A 295 -32.33 13.75 1.54
CA ALA A 295 -33.45 12.83 1.50
C ALA A 295 -33.00 11.49 2.07
N THR A 296 -33.94 10.70 2.60
CA THR A 296 -33.65 9.37 3.15
C THR A 296 -34.67 8.39 2.59
N PHE A 297 -34.18 7.22 2.20
CA PHE A 297 -34.97 6.17 1.58
C PHE A 297 -34.84 4.87 2.36
N ARG A 298 -35.89 4.04 2.33
CA ARG A 298 -35.79 2.64 2.75
C ARG A 298 -35.02 1.86 1.68
N SER A 299 -33.82 1.39 2.00
CA SER A 299 -32.96 0.61 1.10
C SER A 299 -32.65 -0.78 1.68
N GLY A 300 -32.12 -1.67 0.82
CA GLY A 300 -31.42 -2.88 1.24
C GLY A 300 -29.90 -2.65 1.28
N HIS A 301 -29.15 -3.65 1.73
CA HIS A 301 -27.72 -3.58 1.93
C HIS A 301 -26.98 -3.34 0.60
N PRO A 302 -26.03 -2.39 0.52
CA PRO A 302 -25.30 -2.09 -0.74
C PRO A 302 -24.43 -3.25 -1.24
N GLN A 303 -24.14 -4.24 -0.41
CA GLN A 303 -23.40 -5.44 -0.82
C GLN A 303 -24.21 -6.37 -1.73
N ASN A 304 -25.53 -6.22 -1.81
CA ASN A 304 -26.34 -7.01 -2.77
C ASN A 304 -26.00 -6.65 -4.22
N ASN A 305 -25.58 -5.41 -4.47
CA ASN A 305 -25.21 -4.94 -5.80
C ASN A 305 -24.37 -3.68 -5.67
N PHE A 306 -23.11 -3.74 -6.10
CA PHE A 306 -22.19 -2.60 -6.06
C PHE A 306 -22.50 -1.48 -7.05
N LYS A 307 -23.50 -1.65 -7.92
CA LYS A 307 -23.89 -0.68 -8.93
C LYS A 307 -22.72 -0.25 -9.82
N THR A 308 -21.82 -1.18 -10.13
CA THR A 308 -20.66 -0.91 -10.99
C THR A 308 -21.11 -0.37 -12.34
N MET A 309 -20.57 0.79 -12.75
CA MET A 309 -20.97 1.56 -13.93
C MET A 309 -22.40 2.13 -13.90
N ASP A 310 -23.04 2.14 -12.74
CA ASP A 310 -24.32 2.81 -12.45
C ASP A 310 -24.14 3.69 -11.20
N ALA A 311 -25.23 3.99 -10.49
CA ALA A 311 -25.20 4.81 -9.28
C ALA A 311 -26.25 4.37 -8.25
N PHE A 312 -25.92 4.47 -6.96
CA PHE A 312 -26.84 4.39 -5.84
C PHE A 312 -27.70 5.64 -5.70
N LEU A 313 -27.16 6.82 -6.05
CA LEU A 313 -27.84 8.10 -5.97
C LEU A 313 -27.66 8.90 -7.26
N LYS A 314 -28.75 9.50 -7.75
CA LYS A 314 -28.73 10.43 -8.89
C LYS A 314 -29.46 11.71 -8.53
N VAL A 315 -28.77 12.84 -8.61
CA VAL A 315 -29.41 14.16 -8.62
C VAL A 315 -29.81 14.46 -10.05
N GLN A 316 -31.11 14.68 -10.28
CA GLN A 316 -31.64 14.90 -11.61
C GLN A 316 -32.27 16.28 -11.73
N GLN A 317 -32.01 16.94 -12.85
CA GLN A 317 -32.59 18.21 -13.22
C GLN A 317 -33.68 17.99 -14.27
N LYS A 318 -34.90 18.45 -13.97
CA LYS A 318 -36.00 18.48 -14.93
C LYS A 318 -35.72 19.52 -16.01
N GLN A 319 -35.78 19.09 -17.26
CA GLN A 319 -35.53 19.91 -18.45
C GLN A 319 -36.81 20.59 -18.94
N ASN A 320 -36.66 21.56 -19.86
CA ASN A 320 -37.78 22.32 -20.42
C ASN A 320 -38.80 21.46 -21.18
N ASP A 321 -38.36 20.34 -21.76
CA ASP A 321 -39.22 19.36 -22.46
C ASP A 321 -39.92 18.38 -21.50
N GLY A 322 -39.69 18.51 -20.19
CA GLY A 322 -40.25 17.65 -19.15
C GLY A 322 -39.41 16.39 -18.85
N SER A 323 -38.35 16.12 -19.60
CA SER A 323 -37.42 15.01 -19.32
C SER A 323 -36.56 15.29 -18.08
N TRP A 324 -35.97 14.24 -17.50
CA TRP A 324 -35.04 14.36 -16.39
C TRP A 324 -33.63 14.00 -16.84
N LYS A 325 -32.67 14.88 -16.54
CA LYS A 325 -31.25 14.67 -16.83
C LYS A 325 -30.48 14.50 -15.52
N THR A 326 -29.73 13.42 -15.39
CA THR A 326 -28.78 13.28 -14.27
C THR A 326 -27.69 14.33 -14.39
N VAL A 327 -27.52 15.11 -13.33
CA VAL A 327 -26.51 16.17 -13.24
C VAL A 327 -25.42 15.86 -12.22
N LEU A 328 -25.72 15.02 -11.21
CA LEU A 328 -24.75 14.49 -10.25
C LEU A 328 -25.08 13.04 -9.89
N THR A 329 -24.07 12.30 -9.46
CA THR A 329 -24.08 10.94 -8.93
C THR A 329 -23.23 10.87 -7.67
N GLU A 330 -23.23 9.76 -6.91
CA GLU A 330 -22.36 9.62 -5.73
C GLU A 330 -20.85 9.72 -6.02
N ASN A 331 -20.44 9.69 -7.28
CA ASN A 331 -19.04 9.92 -7.68
C ASN A 331 -18.68 11.43 -7.73
N ASP A 332 -19.65 12.32 -7.58
CA ASP A 332 -19.43 13.77 -7.53
C ASP A 332 -19.19 14.23 -6.09
N ILE A 333 -18.14 15.04 -5.88
CA ILE A 333 -17.72 15.57 -4.56
C ILE A 333 -18.82 16.33 -3.80
N ALA A 334 -19.85 16.79 -4.52
CA ALA A 334 -20.97 17.53 -3.96
C ALA A 334 -22.09 16.63 -3.40
N THR A 335 -21.90 15.30 -3.42
CA THR A 335 -22.92 14.33 -2.99
C THR A 335 -22.35 13.33 -1.98
N GLU A 336 -23.24 12.77 -1.17
CA GLU A 336 -22.95 11.72 -0.18
C GLU A 336 -24.13 10.72 -0.19
N TYR A 337 -23.82 9.42 -0.13
CA TYR A 337 -24.78 8.31 -0.07
C TYR A 337 -24.58 7.50 1.21
#